data_AF-A0A6U0HTJ6-F1
#
_entry.id   AF-A0A6U0HTJ6-F1
#
_cell.length_a   1.000
_cell.length_b   1.000
_cell.length_c   1.000
_cell.angle_alpha   90.00
_cell.angle_beta   90.00
_cell.angle_gamma   90.00
#
_symmetry.space_group_name_H-M   'P 1'
#
loop_
_entity.id
_entity.type
_entity.pdbx_description
1 polymer ?
#
loop_
_entity_poly.entity_id
_entity_poly.type
_entity_poly.pdbx_seq_one_letter_code
_entity_poly.pdbx_strand_id
1 'polypeptide(L)'
;TSPSKEQAAPPLVEETPEPEAAEPEKTEAPEPPKQEERSLPVADPVKEKKAGSSFLSRFILLAFLIAALSPVLVLLQKRHTAPMSPGDVLSPGEWKSTCGVLSFISLLPPKVIELSQGVLEECSQGVLEMGQDGVLTYSEANETKWSLTGGVCEADDEECIPGAVFTESRTLRIGGKEVSDALPEGWPFTKEVEEPEEDQQE
;
A
#
# COMPACT_ATOMS: atom_id res chain seq x y z
N THR A 1 -26.71 -3.20 52.12
CA THR A 1 -27.45 -2.08 51.51
C THR A 1 -26.42 -1.16 50.91
N SER A 2 -26.12 -1.34 49.62
CA SER A 2 -25.07 -0.59 48.91
C SER A 2 -25.71 0.55 48.12
N PRO A 3 -25.16 1.77 48.15
CA PRO A 3 -25.72 2.87 47.38
C PRO A 3 -25.38 2.72 45.90
N SER A 4 -26.43 2.75 45.08
CA SER A 4 -26.37 2.78 43.63
C SER A 4 -25.82 4.15 43.19
N LYS A 5 -24.74 4.15 42.39
CA LYS A 5 -24.11 5.36 41.89
C LYS A 5 -24.76 5.72 40.56
N GLU A 6 -25.61 6.74 40.61
CA GLU A 6 -26.29 7.37 39.47
C GLU A 6 -25.24 7.96 38.52
N GLN A 7 -25.17 7.44 37.30
CA GLN A 7 -24.27 7.91 36.25
C GLN A 7 -25.06 8.83 35.31
N ALA A 8 -24.71 10.12 35.35
CA ALA A 8 -25.26 11.16 34.51
C ALA A 8 -24.88 10.94 33.03
N ALA A 9 -25.85 11.09 32.15
CA ALA A 9 -25.68 11.01 30.71
C ALA A 9 -24.83 12.19 30.18
N PRO A 10 -23.95 11.98 29.18
CA PRO A 10 -23.21 13.05 28.53
C PRO A 10 -24.12 13.91 27.62
N PRO A 11 -23.80 15.21 27.45
CA PRO A 11 -24.59 16.14 26.66
C PRO A 11 -24.50 15.85 25.16
N LEU A 12 -25.65 16.01 24.49
CA LEU A 12 -25.82 16.01 23.04
C LEU A 12 -24.94 17.12 22.42
N VAL A 13 -24.02 16.77 21.53
CA VAL A 13 -23.23 17.73 20.77
C VAL A 13 -24.02 18.13 19.52
N GLU A 14 -24.21 19.44 19.40
CA GLU A 14 -24.95 20.17 18.37
C GLU A 14 -24.27 20.02 17.00
N GLU A 15 -25.02 19.56 15.98
CA GLU A 15 -24.58 19.49 14.58
C GLU A 15 -24.24 20.89 14.05
N THR A 16 -23.00 21.08 13.61
CA THR A 16 -22.57 22.28 12.87
C THR A 16 -22.92 22.09 11.39
N PRO A 17 -23.66 23.02 10.76
CA PRO A 17 -24.07 22.88 9.37
C PRO A 17 -22.90 23.04 8.40
N GLU A 18 -22.91 22.14 7.43
CA GLU A 18 -22.05 21.99 6.26
C GLU A 18 -22.04 23.26 5.39
N PRO A 19 -20.87 23.82 5.00
CA PRO A 19 -20.82 24.94 4.08
C PRO A 19 -21.11 24.49 2.65
N GLU A 20 -22.22 25.02 2.13
CA GLU A 20 -22.69 24.99 0.75
C GLU A 20 -21.57 25.41 -0.24
N ALA A 21 -20.99 24.43 -0.93
CA ALA A 21 -19.96 24.65 -1.94
C ALA A 21 -20.62 25.11 -3.26
N ALA A 22 -20.29 26.34 -3.64
CA ALA A 22 -20.75 27.04 -4.83
C ALA A 22 -20.45 26.28 -6.14
N GLU A 23 -21.47 26.21 -7.01
CA GLU A 23 -21.39 25.78 -8.39
C GLU A 23 -20.44 26.68 -9.21
N PRO A 24 -19.44 26.13 -9.93
CA PRO A 24 -18.66 26.89 -10.88
C PRO A 24 -19.40 27.08 -12.22
N GLU A 25 -19.55 28.36 -12.56
CA GLU A 25 -20.08 28.96 -13.77
C GLU A 25 -19.47 28.38 -15.06
N LYS A 26 -20.32 27.78 -15.90
CA LYS A 26 -19.99 27.22 -17.22
C LYS A 26 -19.66 28.35 -18.20
N THR A 27 -18.36 28.64 -18.36
CA THR A 27 -17.85 29.55 -19.39
C THR A 27 -17.88 28.87 -20.76
N GLU A 28 -18.75 29.34 -21.64
CA GLU A 28 -18.92 28.92 -23.02
C GLU A 28 -17.76 29.47 -23.87
N ALA A 29 -17.02 28.57 -24.55
CA ALA A 29 -15.92 28.94 -25.42
C ALA A 29 -16.44 29.44 -26.79
N PRO A 30 -15.89 30.53 -27.36
CA PRO A 30 -16.31 31.05 -28.66
C PRO A 30 -15.88 30.13 -29.82
N GLU A 31 -16.79 29.90 -30.76
CA GLU A 31 -16.54 29.14 -31.99
C GLU A 31 -15.40 29.75 -32.83
N PRO A 32 -14.47 28.94 -33.35
CA PRO A 32 -13.40 29.43 -34.22
C PRO A 32 -13.94 29.81 -35.62
N PRO A 33 -13.41 30.89 -36.22
CA PRO A 33 -13.82 31.35 -37.53
C PRO A 33 -13.41 30.36 -38.64
N LYS A 34 -14.39 30.11 -39.52
CA LYS A 34 -14.32 29.29 -40.72
C LYS A 34 -13.24 29.82 -41.67
N GLN A 35 -12.08 29.15 -41.72
CA GLN A 35 -11.02 29.46 -42.69
C GLN A 35 -11.39 28.94 -44.08
N GLU A 36 -11.32 29.86 -45.04
CA GLU A 36 -11.57 29.69 -46.46
C GLU A 36 -10.42 28.92 -47.13
N GLU A 37 -10.73 27.78 -47.74
CA GLU A 37 -9.78 26.94 -48.48
C GLU A 37 -9.24 27.68 -49.71
N ARG A 38 -7.97 28.07 -49.64
CA ARG A 38 -7.19 28.51 -50.80
C ARG A 38 -6.45 27.31 -51.39
N SER A 39 -7.05 26.72 -52.42
CA SER A 39 -6.49 25.60 -53.18
C SER A 39 -5.25 26.06 -53.97
N LEU A 40 -4.08 25.56 -53.55
CA LEU A 40 -2.82 25.65 -54.28
C LEU A 40 -2.65 24.41 -55.18
N PRO A 41 -1.90 24.54 -56.29
CA PRO A 41 -1.86 23.55 -57.36
C PRO A 41 -1.31 22.21 -56.90
N VAL A 42 -2.03 21.16 -57.31
CA VAL A 42 -1.71 19.75 -57.14
C VAL A 42 -0.32 19.47 -57.73
N ALA A 43 0.68 19.33 -56.85
CA ALA A 43 1.92 18.65 -57.18
C ALA A 43 1.66 17.14 -57.10
N ASP A 44 2.08 16.41 -58.14
CA ASP A 44 1.99 14.96 -58.23
C ASP A 44 2.50 14.28 -56.95
N PRO A 45 1.77 13.28 -56.40
CA PRO A 45 2.26 12.55 -55.25
C PRO A 45 3.45 11.70 -55.67
N VAL A 46 4.65 12.22 -55.41
CA VAL A 46 5.85 11.39 -55.31
C VAL A 46 5.49 10.30 -54.32
N LYS A 47 5.38 9.05 -54.82
CA LYS A 47 5.18 7.86 -53.99
C LYS A 47 6.42 7.70 -53.10
N GLU A 48 6.46 8.45 -52.01
CA GLU A 48 7.27 8.09 -50.87
C GLU A 48 6.79 6.72 -50.43
N LYS A 49 7.65 5.71 -50.61
CA LYS A 49 7.51 4.43 -49.96
C LYS A 49 7.56 4.72 -48.45
N LYS A 50 6.40 4.97 -47.83
CA LYS A 50 6.24 4.99 -46.38
C LYS A 50 6.67 3.62 -45.89
N ALA A 51 7.95 3.49 -45.54
CA ALA A 51 8.51 2.32 -44.91
C ALA A 51 7.76 2.15 -43.58
N GLY A 52 6.80 1.23 -43.55
CA GLY A 52 5.97 0.90 -42.39
C GLY A 52 6.74 0.22 -41.25
N SER A 53 8.00 0.60 -41.00
CA SER A 53 8.85 -0.01 -39.98
C SER A 53 8.85 0.75 -38.65
N SER A 54 8.18 1.90 -38.57
CA SER A 54 8.17 2.69 -37.34
C SER A 54 7.32 2.09 -36.21
N PHE A 55 6.40 1.17 -36.51
CA PHE A 55 5.53 0.56 -35.50
C PHE A 55 6.31 -0.50 -34.70
N LEU A 56 6.86 -1.53 -35.37
CA LEU A 56 7.65 -2.59 -34.74
C LEU A 56 8.84 -2.05 -33.93
N SER A 57 9.56 -1.07 -34.48
CA SER A 57 10.68 -0.44 -33.75
C SER A 57 10.25 0.23 -32.44
N ARG A 58 9.04 0.79 -32.37
CA ARG A 58 8.51 1.40 -31.14
C ARG A 58 8.13 0.34 -30.10
N PHE A 59 7.54 -0.80 -30.51
CA PHE A 59 7.26 -1.91 -29.58
C PHE A 59 8.52 -2.53 -29.02
N ILE A 60 9.54 -2.73 -29.86
CA ILE A 60 10.83 -3.26 -29.40
C ILE A 60 11.46 -2.30 -28.38
N LEU A 61 11.47 -0.99 -28.68
CA LEU A 61 12.01 0.00 -27.76
C LEU A 61 11.22 0.08 -26.44
N LEU A 62 9.88 0.02 -26.52
CA LEU A 62 9.02 -0.01 -25.33
C LEU A 62 9.26 -1.27 -24.50
N ALA A 63 9.36 -2.44 -25.13
CA ALA A 63 9.63 -3.70 -24.45
C ALA A 63 10.99 -3.67 -23.74
N PHE A 64 12.02 -3.12 -24.40
CA PHE A 64 13.33 -2.90 -23.76
C PHE A 64 13.24 -1.96 -22.57
N LEU A 65 12.47 -0.87 -22.68
CA LEU A 65 12.30 0.09 -21.60
C LEU A 65 11.56 -0.52 -20.40
N ILE A 66 10.50 -1.29 -20.64
CA ILE A 66 9.80 -2.06 -19.60
C ILE A 66 10.73 -3.08 -18.96
N ALA A 67 11.51 -3.83 -19.76
CA ALA A 67 12.46 -4.82 -19.25
C ALA A 67 13.59 -4.17 -18.43
N ALA A 68 14.02 -2.95 -18.77
CA ALA A 68 15.02 -2.21 -18.02
C ALA A 68 14.47 -1.64 -16.69
N LEU A 69 13.19 -1.21 -16.67
CA LEU A 69 12.56 -0.64 -15.48
C LEU A 69 11.98 -1.70 -14.53
N SER A 70 11.64 -2.88 -15.02
CA SER A 70 11.00 -3.93 -14.22
C SER A 70 11.79 -4.33 -12.97
N PRO A 71 13.13 -4.45 -12.96
CA PRO A 71 13.86 -4.82 -11.74
C PRO A 71 13.77 -3.73 -10.67
N VAL A 72 13.81 -2.46 -11.07
CA VAL A 72 13.69 -1.31 -10.16
C VAL A 72 12.30 -1.27 -9.53
N LEU A 73 11.25 -1.48 -10.34
CA LEU A 73 9.88 -1.57 -9.85
C LEU A 73 9.71 -2.75 -8.89
N VAL A 74 10.27 -3.92 -9.22
CA VAL A 74 10.24 -5.09 -8.33
C VAL A 74 10.94 -4.81 -7.00
N LEU A 75 12.08 -4.10 -7.01
CA LEU A 75 12.78 -3.73 -5.77
C LEU A 75 11.99 -2.73 -4.93
N LEU A 76 11.45 -1.69 -5.55
CA LEU A 76 10.60 -0.70 -4.87
C LEU A 76 9.36 -1.37 -4.28
N GLN A 77 8.69 -2.21 -5.07
CA GLN A 77 7.50 -2.93 -4.63
C GLN A 77 7.84 -3.91 -3.50
N LYS A 78 8.96 -4.67 -3.59
CA LYS A 78 9.43 -5.52 -2.49
C LYS A 78 9.64 -4.71 -1.21
N ARG A 79 10.25 -3.52 -1.29
CA ARG A 79 10.49 -2.69 -0.09
C ARG A 79 9.20 -2.24 0.60
N HIS A 80 8.18 -1.86 -0.17
CA HIS A 80 6.90 -1.38 0.36
C HIS A 80 5.96 -2.51 0.79
N THR A 81 5.97 -3.64 0.08
CA THR A 81 5.01 -4.72 0.31
C THR A 81 5.55 -5.86 1.14
N ALA A 82 6.88 -5.99 1.31
CA ALA A 82 7.44 -7.08 2.10
C ALA A 82 6.85 -7.10 3.51
N PRO A 83 6.55 -8.30 4.04
CA PRO A 83 6.14 -8.42 5.43
C PRO A 83 7.20 -7.86 6.36
N MET A 84 6.77 -7.33 7.50
CA MET A 84 7.65 -6.80 8.52
C MET A 84 8.53 -7.93 9.07
N SER A 85 9.84 -7.79 8.97
CA SER A 85 10.81 -8.75 9.49
C SER A 85 11.29 -8.32 10.89
N PRO A 86 11.82 -9.24 11.73
CA PRO A 86 12.50 -8.85 12.94
C PRO A 86 13.63 -7.85 12.65
N GLY A 87 13.70 -6.78 13.43
CA GLY A 87 14.59 -5.63 13.23
C GLY A 87 13.98 -4.49 12.40
N ASP A 88 12.86 -4.71 11.70
CA ASP A 88 12.21 -3.66 10.92
C ASP A 88 11.49 -2.66 11.84
N VAL A 89 11.50 -1.40 11.39
CA VAL A 89 10.75 -0.29 11.98
C VAL A 89 9.66 0.14 11.00
N LEU A 90 8.43 0.26 11.50
CA LEU A 90 7.29 0.80 10.77
C LEU A 90 6.98 2.19 11.31
N SER A 91 7.30 3.22 10.52
CA SER A 91 7.17 4.62 10.96
C SER A 91 5.71 5.06 11.05
N PRO A 92 5.38 6.11 11.82
CA PRO A 92 4.02 6.66 11.84
C PRO A 92 3.54 7.10 10.45
N GLY A 93 2.34 6.67 10.05
CA GLY A 93 1.75 6.87 8.72
C GLY A 93 2.18 5.85 7.66
N GLU A 94 3.09 4.93 7.99
CA GLU A 94 3.48 3.84 7.09
C GLU A 94 2.61 2.60 7.31
N TRP A 95 2.52 1.78 6.25
CA TRP A 95 1.84 0.50 6.28
C TRP A 95 2.66 -0.58 5.58
N LYS A 96 2.41 -1.83 5.95
CA LYS A 96 3.04 -3.03 5.40
C LYS A 96 1.98 -4.09 5.11
N SER A 97 2.09 -4.77 3.97
CA SER A 97 1.23 -5.90 3.66
C SER A 97 1.85 -7.22 4.12
N THR A 98 1.01 -8.18 4.50
CA THR A 98 1.43 -9.57 4.81
C THR A 98 2.03 -10.26 3.58
N CYS A 99 1.51 -9.97 2.39
CA CYS A 99 1.71 -10.80 1.20
C CYS A 99 2.72 -10.33 0.16
N GLY A 100 3.40 -9.21 0.38
CA GLY A 100 4.36 -8.75 -0.61
C GLY A 100 3.74 -8.44 -2.00
N VAL A 101 4.61 -8.55 -2.99
CA VAL A 101 4.34 -8.33 -4.42
C VAL A 101 3.33 -9.34 -4.99
N LEU A 102 3.09 -10.46 -4.30
CA LEU A 102 2.23 -11.53 -4.78
C LEU A 102 0.75 -11.12 -4.85
N SER A 103 0.33 -10.09 -4.11
CA SER A 103 -1.01 -9.51 -4.19
C SER A 103 -1.39 -9.03 -5.61
N PHE A 104 -0.41 -8.59 -6.40
CA PHE A 104 -0.65 -8.11 -7.77
C PHE A 104 -0.80 -9.25 -8.79
N ILE A 105 -0.37 -10.48 -8.46
CA ILE A 105 -0.56 -11.63 -9.36
C ILE A 105 -2.05 -11.94 -9.52
N SER A 106 -2.88 -11.60 -8.54
CA SER A 106 -4.35 -11.70 -8.62
C SER A 106 -4.97 -10.80 -9.70
N LEU A 107 -4.24 -9.82 -10.23
CA LEU A 107 -4.69 -8.97 -11.34
C LEU A 107 -4.34 -9.57 -12.72
N LEU A 108 -3.52 -10.61 -12.77
CA LEU A 108 -3.19 -11.28 -14.02
C LEU A 108 -4.36 -12.14 -14.50
N PRO A 109 -4.52 -12.34 -15.82
CA PRO A 109 -5.60 -13.15 -16.35
C PRO A 109 -5.56 -14.58 -15.78
N PRO A 110 -6.73 -15.22 -15.57
CA PRO A 110 -6.86 -16.48 -14.83
C PRO A 110 -6.00 -17.63 -15.39
N LYS A 111 -5.67 -17.60 -16.68
CA LYS A 111 -4.79 -18.59 -17.33
C LYS A 111 -3.34 -18.55 -16.84
N VAL A 112 -2.88 -17.43 -16.31
CA VAL A 112 -1.54 -17.29 -15.73
C VAL A 112 -1.54 -17.72 -14.26
N ILE A 113 -2.69 -17.54 -13.58
CA ILE A 113 -2.87 -17.86 -12.17
C ILE A 113 -2.80 -19.38 -11.91
N GLU A 114 -3.25 -20.22 -12.84
CA GLU A 114 -3.17 -21.69 -12.72
C GLU A 114 -1.73 -22.22 -12.54
N LEU A 115 -0.72 -21.51 -13.07
CA LEU A 115 0.70 -21.88 -12.88
C LEU A 115 1.24 -21.49 -11.50
N SER A 116 0.53 -20.63 -10.76
CA SER A 116 0.92 -20.10 -9.45
C SER A 116 0.00 -20.55 -8.31
N GLN A 117 -0.98 -21.42 -8.58
CA GLN A 117 -2.04 -21.80 -7.66
C GLN A 117 -1.57 -22.38 -6.32
N GLY A 118 -0.36 -22.97 -6.24
CA GLY A 118 0.17 -23.50 -4.99
C GLY A 118 0.79 -22.47 -4.03
N VAL A 119 1.06 -21.24 -4.48
CA VAL A 119 1.80 -20.23 -3.67
C VAL A 119 0.91 -19.06 -3.24
N LEU A 120 -0.26 -18.88 -3.88
CA LEU A 120 -1.15 -17.75 -3.64
C LEU A 120 -2.27 -18.03 -2.64
N GLU A 121 -2.71 -19.28 -2.48
CA GLU A 121 -3.83 -19.62 -1.59
C GLU A 121 -3.53 -19.39 -0.10
N GLU A 122 -2.26 -19.38 0.30
CA GLU A 122 -1.87 -19.26 1.70
C GLU A 122 -1.67 -17.82 2.19
N CYS A 123 -1.83 -16.84 1.30
CA CYS A 123 -1.54 -15.46 1.64
C CYS A 123 -2.80 -14.61 1.82
N SER A 124 -3.28 -14.50 3.06
CA SER A 124 -4.36 -13.60 3.43
C SER A 124 -3.97 -12.14 3.20
N GLN A 125 -4.79 -11.39 2.48
CA GLN A 125 -4.55 -9.97 2.18
C GLN A 125 -4.73 -9.11 3.44
N GLY A 126 -3.69 -9.07 4.27
CA GLY A 126 -3.61 -8.29 5.49
C GLY A 126 -2.74 -7.05 5.31
N VAL A 127 -3.12 -5.95 5.96
CA VAL A 127 -2.37 -4.70 6.03
C VAL A 127 -2.18 -4.32 7.50
N LEU A 128 -0.92 -4.12 7.87
CA LEU A 128 -0.51 -3.56 9.16
C LEU A 128 -0.17 -2.09 8.96
N GLU A 129 -0.89 -1.20 9.61
CA GLU A 129 -0.75 0.25 9.49
C GLU A 129 -0.40 0.85 10.84
N MET A 130 0.61 1.72 10.86
CA MET A 130 0.99 2.48 12.05
C MET A 130 0.36 3.88 11.98
N GLY A 131 -0.61 4.16 12.84
CA GLY A 131 -1.24 5.47 12.95
C GLY A 131 -0.27 6.55 13.47
N GLN A 132 -0.59 7.81 13.17
CA GLN A 132 0.16 8.97 13.70
C GLN A 132 -0.07 9.18 15.21
N ASP A 133 -1.14 8.59 15.73
CA ASP A 133 -1.57 8.62 17.13
C ASP A 133 -0.91 7.53 17.99
N GLY A 134 0.01 6.74 17.43
CA GLY A 134 0.66 5.65 18.15
C GLY A 134 -0.15 4.35 18.17
N VAL A 135 -1.18 4.24 17.33
CA VAL A 135 -2.03 3.04 17.24
C VAL A 135 -1.62 2.18 16.05
N LEU A 136 -1.22 0.94 16.32
CA LEU A 136 -0.92 -0.06 15.29
C LEU A 136 -2.18 -0.87 14.98
N THR A 137 -2.64 -0.82 13.74
CA THR A 137 -3.89 -1.47 13.31
C THR A 137 -3.60 -2.54 12.27
N TYR A 138 -4.18 -3.71 12.46
CA TYR A 138 -4.18 -4.76 11.44
C TYR A 138 -5.57 -4.94 10.85
N SER A 139 -5.62 -4.86 9.54
CA SER A 139 -6.83 -5.03 8.76
C SER A 139 -6.67 -6.16 7.75
N GLU A 140 -7.74 -6.89 7.48
CA GLU A 140 -7.78 -7.94 6.48
C GLU A 140 -9.09 -7.79 5.70
N ALA A 141 -9.03 -7.79 4.37
CA ALA A 141 -10.18 -7.54 3.51
C ALA A 141 -10.94 -6.23 3.84
N ASN A 142 -10.22 -5.18 4.24
CA ASN A 142 -10.73 -3.88 4.71
C ASN A 142 -11.50 -3.91 6.05
N GLU A 143 -11.42 -5.01 6.80
CA GLU A 143 -11.96 -5.10 8.16
C GLU A 143 -10.82 -5.06 9.17
N THR A 144 -10.89 -4.16 10.15
CA THR A 144 -9.96 -4.16 11.28
C THR A 144 -10.17 -5.42 12.12
N LYS A 145 -9.16 -6.28 12.17
CA LYS A 145 -9.20 -7.49 13.01
C LYS A 145 -8.78 -7.19 14.44
N TRP A 146 -7.76 -6.35 14.60
CA TRP A 146 -7.27 -5.92 15.90
C TRP A 146 -6.51 -4.60 15.80
N SER A 147 -6.34 -3.95 16.95
CA SER A 147 -5.61 -2.69 17.07
C SER A 147 -4.89 -2.64 18.42
N LEU A 148 -3.65 -2.16 18.43
CA LEU A 148 -2.79 -2.07 19.59
C LEU A 148 -2.35 -0.63 19.79
N THR A 149 -2.66 -0.06 20.95
CA THR A 149 -2.23 1.30 21.30
C THR A 149 -0.89 1.25 22.02
N GLY A 150 0.09 1.98 21.49
CA GLY A 150 1.43 2.11 22.05
C GLY A 150 1.68 3.44 22.75
N GLY A 151 2.97 3.77 22.86
CA GLY A 151 3.43 5.12 23.16
C GLY A 151 3.54 5.97 21.89
N VAL A 152 3.53 7.29 22.08
CA VAL A 152 3.99 8.27 21.09
C VAL A 152 5.27 8.88 21.65
N CYS A 153 6.33 8.89 20.85
CA CYS A 153 7.60 9.48 21.26
C CYS A 153 7.48 10.99 21.39
N GLU A 154 7.95 11.54 22.51
CA GLU A 154 8.16 12.98 22.63
C GLU A 154 9.41 13.38 21.82
N ALA A 155 9.45 14.63 21.34
CA ALA A 155 10.53 15.09 20.45
C ALA A 155 11.93 15.04 21.09
N ASP A 156 11.99 15.08 22.43
CA ASP A 156 13.24 15.11 23.21
C ASP A 156 13.66 13.74 23.74
N ASP A 157 12.90 12.67 23.47
CA ASP A 157 13.21 11.32 23.95
C ASP A 157 14.05 10.55 22.91
N GLU A 158 15.37 10.57 23.09
CA GLU A 158 16.33 9.86 22.23
C GLU A 158 16.25 8.33 22.36
N GLU A 159 15.68 7.81 23.45
CA GLU A 159 15.52 6.36 23.66
C GLU A 159 14.24 5.82 23.01
N CYS A 160 13.30 6.72 22.66
CA CYS A 160 12.05 6.37 22.03
C CYS A 160 12.20 6.24 20.51
N ILE A 161 11.95 5.04 19.99
CA ILE A 161 11.91 4.80 18.55
C ILE A 161 10.51 5.14 18.02
N PRO A 162 10.36 6.13 17.13
CA PRO A 162 9.07 6.51 16.59
C PRO A 162 8.51 5.41 15.68
N GLY A 163 7.28 4.97 15.95
CA GLY A 163 6.61 3.92 15.19
C GLY A 163 6.53 2.59 15.93
N ALA A 164 6.34 1.52 15.18
CA ALA A 164 6.34 0.14 15.68
C ALA A 164 7.63 -0.56 15.28
N VAL A 165 8.25 -1.29 16.23
CA VAL A 165 9.47 -2.07 16.01
C VAL A 165 9.18 -3.51 16.39
N PHE A 166 9.46 -4.43 15.48
CA PHE A 166 9.43 -5.84 15.79
C PHE A 166 10.86 -6.29 16.11
N THR A 167 11.15 -6.60 17.37
CA THR A 167 12.51 -6.91 17.81
C THR A 167 12.95 -8.31 17.38
N GLU A 168 14.25 -8.60 17.46
CA GLU A 168 14.79 -9.94 17.20
C GLU A 168 14.24 -11.01 18.17
N SER A 169 13.90 -10.60 19.40
CA SER A 169 13.22 -11.44 20.39
C SER A 169 11.74 -11.69 20.09
N ARG A 170 11.25 -11.30 18.91
CA ARG A 170 9.85 -11.41 18.48
C ARG A 170 8.88 -10.65 19.39
N THR A 171 9.35 -9.57 20.01
CA THR A 171 8.50 -8.68 20.81
C THR A 171 8.18 -7.41 20.01
N LEU A 172 6.92 -7.00 20.06
CA LEU A 172 6.49 -5.77 19.41
C LEU A 172 6.62 -4.60 20.40
N ARG A 173 7.31 -3.55 19.98
CA ARG A 173 7.40 -2.28 20.71
C ARG A 173 6.76 -1.18 19.89
N ILE A 174 5.97 -0.31 20.51
CA ILE A 174 5.32 0.83 19.85
C ILE A 174 5.63 2.08 20.66
N GLY A 175 6.36 3.03 20.06
CA GLY A 175 6.84 4.24 20.73
C GLY A 175 7.62 3.91 22.00
N GLY A 176 8.60 3.01 21.90
CA GLY A 176 9.47 2.60 23.01
C GLY A 176 8.82 1.66 24.05
N LYS A 177 7.48 1.53 24.09
CA LYS A 177 6.80 0.63 25.03
C LYS A 177 6.62 -0.76 24.44
N GLU A 178 6.94 -1.78 25.24
CA GLU A 178 6.68 -3.17 24.86
C GLU A 178 5.19 -3.50 24.98
N VAL A 179 4.66 -4.14 23.95
CA VAL A 179 3.26 -4.58 23.86
C VAL A 179 3.26 -6.10 23.95
N SER A 180 3.62 -6.63 25.13
CA SER A 180 3.84 -8.06 25.36
C SER A 180 2.57 -8.85 25.67
N ASP A 181 1.50 -8.20 26.15
CA ASP A 181 0.34 -8.92 26.71
C ASP A 181 -0.78 -9.25 25.70
N ALA A 182 -0.64 -8.88 24.43
CA ALA A 182 -1.76 -9.00 23.49
C ALA A 182 -1.34 -9.12 22.01
N LEU A 183 -0.25 -9.82 21.67
CA LEU A 183 -0.11 -10.26 20.28
C LEU A 183 -1.28 -11.22 20.01
N PRO A 184 -2.21 -10.86 19.12
CA PRO A 184 -3.38 -11.69 18.85
C PRO A 184 -2.93 -13.03 18.27
N GLU A 185 -3.66 -14.09 18.60
CA GLU A 185 -3.46 -15.40 17.97
C GLU A 185 -3.47 -15.25 16.45
N GLY A 186 -2.42 -15.74 15.79
CA GLY A 186 -2.27 -15.64 14.33
C GLY A 186 -1.55 -14.40 13.82
N TRP A 187 -0.56 -13.87 14.56
CA TRP A 187 0.33 -12.81 14.07
C TRP A 187 0.96 -13.19 12.71
N PRO A 188 0.56 -12.54 11.60
CA PRO A 188 0.87 -13.04 10.26
C PRO A 188 2.25 -12.58 9.76
N PHE A 189 3.00 -11.83 10.56
CA PHE A 189 4.31 -11.28 10.19
C PHE A 189 5.49 -12.06 10.79
N THR A 190 5.23 -13.04 11.66
CA THR A 190 6.23 -14.04 12.02
C THR A 190 6.16 -15.18 11.03
N LYS A 191 7.05 -15.19 10.03
CA LYS A 191 7.44 -16.49 9.47
C LYS A 191 8.08 -17.24 10.62
N GLU A 192 7.51 -18.38 11.02
CA GLU A 192 8.25 -19.34 11.81
C GLU A 192 9.53 -19.62 11.05
N VAL A 193 10.64 -19.06 11.54
CA VAL A 193 11.94 -19.61 11.20
C VAL A 193 11.89 -20.97 11.84
N GLU A 194 11.63 -22.02 11.04
CA GLU A 194 11.92 -23.38 11.46
C GLU A 194 13.35 -23.34 11.99
N GLU A 195 13.49 -23.43 13.31
CA GLU A 195 14.81 -23.65 13.89
C GLU A 195 15.33 -24.91 13.20
N PRO A 196 16.51 -24.85 12.56
CA PRO A 196 17.09 -26.04 11.97
C PRO A 196 17.16 -27.06 13.10
N GLU A 197 16.43 -28.17 12.96
CA GLU A 197 16.51 -29.27 13.91
C GLU A 197 18.00 -29.58 14.08
N GLU A 198 18.56 -29.27 15.26
CA GLU A 198 19.95 -29.59 15.54
C GLU A 198 20.06 -31.10 15.41
N ASP A 199 20.67 -31.53 14.31
CA ASP A 199 20.97 -32.92 14.02
C ASP A 199 21.60 -33.53 15.29
N GLN A 200 20.83 -34.38 15.97
CA GLN A 200 21.31 -35.21 17.06
C GLN A 200 22.30 -36.21 16.46
N GLN A 201 23.56 -35.78 16.33
CA GLN A 201 24.67 -36.69 16.07
C GLN A 201 25.04 -37.39 17.39
N GLU A 202 24.52 -38.61 17.55
CA GLU A 202 25.06 -39.66 18.43
C GLU A 202 26.35 -40.27 17.87
#